data_AF-A0A1G1WB74-F1
#
_entry.id   AF-A0A1G1WB74-F1
#
_cell.length_a   1.000
_cell.length_b   1.000
_cell.length_c   1.000
_cell.angle_alpha   90.00
_cell.angle_beta   90.00
_cell.angle_gamma   90.00
#
_symmetry.space_group_name_H-M   'P 1'
#
loop_
_entity.id
_entity.type
_entity.pdbx_description
1 polymer ?
#
loop_
_entity_poly.entity_id
_entity_poly.type
_entity_poly.pdbx_seq_one_letter_code
_entity_poly.pdbx_strand_id
1 'polypeptide(L)'
;MDFLETNVFTGFATLLTAIIAISLYYWEQTKKRRDAAKIIIQEIRRAEDIINEYKEHKVYKFTKKIIATNSWAKNVHYFVGDLAQDEIDKISSLYSTGEYLDSIIARVSDLKFDENISTYKNQMNQIVAELQNKVNNQAPQSTSVGTQSGAQPIQQQIQKVIPIEIPIPPPWKVLFDEISDTYEPIYHSSICEKLKKIAKI
;
A
#
# COMPACT_ATOMS: atom_id res chain seq x y z
N MET A 1 0.46 -11.75 69.34
CA MET A 1 -0.60 -12.15 68.38
C MET A 1 -0.36 -11.53 66.99
N ASP A 2 0.42 -10.47 66.90
CA ASP A 2 0.61 -9.60 65.72
C ASP A 2 1.27 -10.27 64.49
N PHE A 3 2.04 -11.35 64.70
CA PHE A 3 2.73 -12.05 63.61
C PHE A 3 1.77 -12.83 62.71
N LEU A 4 0.63 -13.30 63.24
CA LEU A 4 -0.38 -14.00 62.44
C LEU A 4 -1.23 -12.99 61.64
N GLU A 5 -1.59 -11.85 62.22
CA GLU A 5 -2.38 -10.82 61.54
C GLU A 5 -1.63 -10.17 60.38
N THR A 6 -0.34 -9.88 60.57
CA THR A 6 0.50 -9.27 59.52
C THR A 6 0.68 -10.22 58.34
N ASN A 7 0.96 -11.51 58.59
CA ASN A 7 1.14 -12.49 57.53
C ASN A 7 -0.16 -12.82 56.77
N VAL A 8 -1.29 -12.87 57.47
CA VAL A 8 -2.60 -13.07 56.83
C VAL A 8 -3.00 -11.85 55.99
N PHE A 9 -2.74 -10.63 56.49
CA PHE A 9 -2.98 -9.40 55.72
C PHE A 9 -2.10 -9.30 54.47
N THR A 10 -0.80 -9.60 54.58
CA THR A 10 0.12 -9.64 53.43
C THR A 10 -0.28 -10.72 52.43
N GLY A 11 -0.72 -11.90 52.89
CA GLY A 11 -1.24 -12.96 52.04
C GLY A 11 -2.49 -12.53 51.26
N PHE A 12 -3.44 -11.87 51.95
CA PHE A 12 -4.64 -11.33 51.32
C PHE A 12 -4.33 -10.23 50.31
N ALA A 13 -3.40 -9.31 50.65
CA ALA A 13 -2.95 -8.26 49.75
C ALA A 13 -2.32 -8.86 48.47
N THR A 14 -1.48 -9.88 48.60
CA THR A 14 -0.84 -10.56 47.46
C THR A 14 -1.87 -11.29 46.59
N LEU A 15 -2.85 -11.95 47.20
CA LEU A 15 -3.94 -12.61 46.49
C LEU A 15 -4.82 -11.60 45.74
N LEU A 16 -5.11 -10.45 46.35
CA LEU A 16 -5.84 -9.36 45.70
C LEU A 16 -5.04 -8.80 44.51
N THR A 17 -3.74 -8.56 44.67
CA THR A 17 -2.87 -8.13 43.57
C THR A 17 -2.84 -9.15 42.44
N ALA A 18 -2.79 -10.45 42.76
CA ALA A 18 -2.84 -11.51 41.75
C ALA A 18 -4.18 -11.53 41.00
N ILE A 19 -5.32 -11.38 41.70
CA ILE A 19 -6.64 -11.29 41.07
C ILE A 19 -6.74 -10.06 40.17
N ILE A 20 -6.23 -8.91 40.60
CA ILE A 20 -6.22 -7.67 39.80
C ILE A 20 -5.36 -7.87 38.55
N ALA A 21 -4.17 -8.46 38.67
CA ALA A 21 -3.29 -8.74 37.54
C ALA A 21 -3.95 -9.67 36.52
N ILE A 22 -4.57 -10.76 36.98
CA ILE A 22 -5.33 -11.69 36.13
C ILE A 22 -6.50 -10.96 35.44
N SER A 23 -7.23 -10.13 36.18
CA SER A 23 -8.36 -9.38 35.63
C SER A 23 -7.92 -8.38 34.54
N LEU A 24 -6.80 -7.70 34.76
CA LEU A 24 -6.21 -6.79 33.78
C LEU A 24 -5.79 -7.53 32.51
N TYR A 25 -5.20 -8.73 32.65
CA TYR A 25 -4.81 -9.56 31.51
C TYR A 25 -6.01 -9.92 30.62
N TYR A 26 -7.11 -10.39 31.20
CA TYR A 26 -8.32 -10.71 30.44
C TYR A 26 -8.96 -9.48 29.79
N TRP A 27 -8.92 -8.32 30.47
CA TRP A 27 -9.42 -7.08 29.91
C TRP A 27 -8.59 -6.62 28.71
N GLU A 28 -7.26 -6.67 28.81
CA GLU A 28 -6.36 -6.32 27.72
C GLU A 28 -6.58 -7.21 26.50
N GLN A 29 -6.76 -8.52 26.71
CA GLN A 29 -7.03 -9.47 25.63
C GLN A 29 -8.34 -9.15 24.91
N THR A 30 -9.37 -8.78 25.66
CA THR A 30 -10.66 -8.37 25.09
C THR A 30 -10.54 -7.07 24.30
N LYS A 31 -9.73 -6.10 24.76
CA LYS A 31 -9.45 -4.86 24.02
C LYS A 31 -8.74 -5.14 22.71
N LYS A 32 -7.67 -5.96 22.73
CA LYS A 32 -6.91 -6.36 21.53
C LYS A 32 -7.82 -6.95 20.46
N ARG A 33 -8.74 -7.85 20.85
CA ARG A 33 -9.73 -8.43 19.93
C ARG A 33 -10.66 -7.37 19.31
N ARG A 34 -11.13 -6.39 20.10
CA ARG A 34 -11.98 -5.29 19.59
C ARG A 34 -11.23 -4.38 18.64
N ASP A 35 -10.00 -4.02 18.98
CA ASP A 35 -9.19 -3.13 18.16
C ASP A 35 -8.81 -3.80 16.84
N ALA A 36 -8.46 -5.10 16.88
CA ALA A 36 -8.26 -5.89 15.67
C ALA A 36 -9.51 -5.91 14.77
N ALA A 37 -10.71 -6.10 15.35
CA ALA A 37 -11.95 -6.11 14.59
C ALA A 37 -12.19 -4.76 13.90
N LYS A 38 -11.95 -3.64 14.59
CA LYS A 38 -12.08 -2.29 14.01
C LYS A 38 -11.12 -2.07 12.84
N ILE A 39 -9.86 -2.49 13.00
CA ILE A 39 -8.86 -2.39 11.93
C ILE A 39 -9.30 -3.20 10.71
N ILE A 40 -9.70 -4.46 10.91
CA ILE A 40 -10.14 -5.32 9.81
C ILE A 40 -11.36 -4.72 9.08
N ILE A 41 -12.34 -4.19 9.80
CA ILE A 41 -13.52 -3.54 9.19
C ILE A 41 -13.11 -2.32 8.36
N GLN A 42 -12.20 -1.50 8.88
CA GLN A 42 -11.70 -0.32 8.15
C GLN A 42 -10.89 -0.72 6.91
N GLU A 43 -10.10 -1.79 6.99
CA GLU A 43 -9.35 -2.32 5.86
C GLU A 43 -10.28 -2.91 4.80
N ILE A 44 -11.32 -3.67 5.19
CA ILE A 44 -12.36 -4.16 4.27
C ILE A 44 -13.05 -2.99 3.57
N ARG A 45 -13.54 -2.01 4.33
CA ARG A 45 -14.20 -0.81 3.76
C ARG A 45 -13.27 -0.10 2.77
N ARG A 46 -12.02 0.12 3.14
CA ARG A 46 -11.05 0.79 2.27
C ARG A 46 -10.78 0.00 0.99
N ALA A 47 -10.62 -1.33 1.09
CA ALA A 47 -10.43 -2.18 -0.07
C ALA A 47 -11.63 -2.10 -1.01
N GLU A 48 -12.85 -2.12 -0.45
CA GLU A 48 -14.08 -1.94 -1.22
C GLU A 48 -14.19 -0.58 -1.90
N ASP A 49 -13.88 0.49 -1.18
CA ASP A 49 -13.88 1.85 -1.74
C ASP A 49 -12.92 1.97 -2.93
N ILE A 50 -11.76 1.30 -2.86
CA ILE A 50 -10.78 1.26 -3.96
C ILE A 50 -11.32 0.46 -5.14
N ILE A 51 -11.97 -0.69 -4.89
CA ILE A 51 -12.58 -1.52 -5.94
C ILE A 51 -13.73 -0.76 -6.62
N ASN A 52 -14.55 -0.04 -5.85
CA ASN A 52 -15.63 0.78 -6.38
C ASN A 52 -15.11 2.01 -7.15
N GLU A 53 -14.10 2.74 -6.64
CA GLU A 53 -13.45 3.86 -7.35
C GLU A 53 -12.91 3.39 -8.71
N TYR A 54 -12.34 2.18 -8.77
CA TYR A 54 -11.91 1.59 -10.03
C TYR A 54 -13.08 1.20 -10.95
N LYS A 55 -14.16 0.63 -10.41
CA LYS A 55 -15.34 0.28 -11.21
C LYS A 55 -15.97 1.50 -11.89
N GLU A 56 -16.02 2.63 -11.19
CA GLU A 56 -16.60 3.87 -11.68
C GLU A 56 -15.69 4.62 -12.65
N HIS A 57 -14.39 4.69 -12.38
CA HIS A 57 -13.46 5.54 -13.14
C HIS A 57 -12.52 4.77 -14.08
N LYS A 58 -12.42 3.44 -13.94
CA LYS A 58 -11.49 2.55 -14.65
C LYS A 58 -10.02 3.01 -14.58
N VAL A 59 -9.70 3.81 -13.58
CA VAL A 59 -8.37 4.39 -13.35
C VAL A 59 -7.95 4.03 -11.94
N TYR A 60 -6.90 3.21 -11.84
CA TYR A 60 -6.31 2.86 -10.57
C TYR A 60 -5.18 3.84 -10.22
N LYS A 61 -5.19 4.35 -8.99
CA LYS A 61 -4.12 5.19 -8.45
C LYS A 61 -3.12 4.30 -7.70
N PHE A 62 -1.97 4.03 -8.33
CA PHE A 62 -0.87 3.22 -7.76
C PHE A 62 -0.36 3.67 -6.39
N THR A 63 -0.69 4.88 -5.95
CA THR A 63 -0.34 5.40 -4.63
C THR A 63 -1.12 4.73 -3.49
N LYS A 64 -2.25 4.07 -3.77
CA LYS A 64 -3.14 3.50 -2.74
C LYS A 64 -3.05 1.97 -2.72
N LYS A 65 -2.28 1.43 -1.77
CA LYS A 65 -2.29 -0.01 -1.46
C LYS A 65 -3.71 -0.48 -1.14
N ILE A 66 -4.15 -1.60 -1.74
CA ILE A 66 -5.50 -2.16 -1.55
C ILE A 66 -5.63 -2.67 -0.12
N ILE A 67 -4.59 -3.37 0.37
CA ILE A 67 -4.53 -3.86 1.74
C ILE A 67 -3.30 -3.28 2.44
N ALA A 68 -3.53 -2.22 3.20
CA ALA A 68 -2.47 -1.48 3.87
C ALA A 68 -1.61 -2.40 4.76
N THR A 69 -2.25 -3.21 5.60
CA THR A 69 -1.59 -4.14 6.52
C THR A 69 -2.27 -5.50 6.46
N ASN A 70 -1.51 -6.59 6.48
CA ASN A 70 -2.09 -7.93 6.65
C ASN A 70 -2.48 -8.14 8.13
N SER A 71 -3.41 -7.31 8.62
CA SER A 71 -3.93 -7.38 9.97
C SER A 71 -4.83 -8.61 10.13
N TRP A 72 -5.43 -9.08 9.05
CA TRP A 72 -6.24 -10.29 9.01
C TRP A 72 -5.42 -11.53 9.40
N ALA A 73 -4.34 -11.86 8.68
CA ALA A 73 -3.56 -13.07 8.96
C ALA A 73 -2.97 -13.08 10.38
N LYS A 74 -2.67 -11.90 10.93
CA LYS A 74 -2.14 -11.77 12.30
C LYS A 74 -3.18 -11.94 13.40
N ASN A 75 -4.45 -11.67 13.11
CA ASN A 75 -5.51 -11.60 14.12
C ASN A 75 -6.67 -12.58 13.88
N VAL A 76 -6.63 -13.36 12.80
CA VAL A 76 -7.67 -14.32 12.43
C VAL A 76 -8.02 -15.26 13.59
N HIS A 77 -7.04 -15.67 14.39
CA HIS A 77 -7.22 -16.55 15.55
C HIS A 77 -8.17 -15.98 16.62
N TYR A 78 -8.35 -14.67 16.70
CA TYR A 78 -9.33 -14.05 17.61
C TYR A 78 -10.78 -14.19 17.14
N PHE A 79 -10.99 -14.61 15.90
CA PHE A 79 -12.27 -14.57 15.20
C PHE A 79 -12.77 -15.95 14.79
N VAL A 80 -11.91 -16.99 14.82
CA VAL A 80 -12.26 -18.38 14.49
C VAL A 80 -13.43 -18.92 15.31
N GLY A 81 -13.63 -18.41 16.53
CA GLY A 81 -14.76 -18.83 17.39
C GLY A 81 -16.09 -18.11 17.12
N ASP A 82 -16.08 -16.99 16.41
CA ASP A 82 -17.27 -16.13 16.24
C ASP A 82 -17.75 -16.03 14.79
N LEU A 83 -16.89 -16.31 13.83
CA LEU A 83 -17.20 -16.39 12.41
C LEU A 83 -17.26 -17.85 11.96
N ALA A 84 -18.19 -18.14 11.07
CA ALA A 84 -18.27 -19.45 10.44
C ALA A 84 -17.11 -19.62 9.43
N GLN A 85 -16.78 -20.87 9.11
CA GLN A 85 -15.64 -21.19 8.24
C GLN A 85 -15.74 -20.52 6.87
N ASP A 86 -16.94 -20.49 6.29
CA ASP A 86 -17.24 -19.82 5.02
C ASP A 86 -17.03 -18.30 5.08
N GLU A 87 -17.33 -17.68 6.22
CA GLU A 87 -17.11 -16.24 6.43
C GLU A 87 -15.62 -15.92 6.56
N ILE A 88 -14.86 -16.79 7.23
CA ILE A 88 -13.40 -16.70 7.36
C ILE A 88 -12.75 -16.86 5.98
N ASP A 89 -13.22 -17.82 5.19
CA ASP A 89 -12.69 -18.10 3.85
C ASP A 89 -12.94 -16.91 2.91
N LYS A 90 -14.11 -16.27 2.99
CA LYS A 90 -14.42 -15.05 2.21
C LYS A 90 -13.49 -13.89 2.54
N ILE A 91 -13.26 -13.60 3.82
CA ILE A 91 -12.31 -12.54 4.21
C ILE A 91 -10.90 -12.91 3.77
N SER A 92 -10.50 -14.17 3.95
CA SER A 92 -9.16 -14.64 3.54
C SER A 92 -8.94 -14.54 2.03
N SER A 93 -9.98 -14.82 1.24
CA SER A 93 -9.96 -14.65 -0.22
C SER A 93 -9.77 -13.18 -0.61
N LEU A 94 -10.51 -12.25 0.02
CA LEU A 94 -10.33 -10.81 -0.18
C LEU A 94 -8.89 -10.39 0.14
N TYR A 95 -8.35 -10.84 1.27
CA TYR A 95 -7.01 -10.47 1.69
C TYR A 95 -5.92 -11.01 0.75
N SER A 96 -6.04 -12.28 0.36
CA SER A 96 -5.10 -12.93 -0.55
C SER A 96 -5.10 -12.28 -1.93
N THR A 97 -6.30 -11.95 -2.43
CA THR A 97 -6.49 -11.30 -3.73
C THR A 97 -5.90 -9.89 -3.74
N GLY A 98 -6.15 -9.11 -2.67
CA GLY A 98 -5.58 -7.77 -2.51
C GLY A 98 -4.04 -7.78 -2.42
N GLU A 99 -3.47 -8.71 -1.64
CA GLU A 99 -2.00 -8.85 -1.55
C GLU A 99 -1.37 -9.27 -2.87
N TYR A 100 -2.00 -10.22 -3.58
CA TYR A 100 -1.52 -10.66 -4.89
C TYR A 100 -1.54 -9.51 -5.88
N LEU A 101 -2.62 -8.74 -5.93
CA LEU A 101 -2.75 -7.58 -6.82
C LEU A 101 -1.74 -6.48 -6.47
N ASP A 102 -1.55 -6.16 -5.19
CA ASP A 102 -0.51 -5.23 -4.72
C ASP A 102 0.89 -5.69 -5.14
N SER A 103 1.17 -7.00 -5.12
CA SER A 103 2.47 -7.55 -5.54
C SER A 103 2.73 -7.39 -7.05
N ILE A 104 1.69 -7.52 -7.88
CA ILE A 104 1.78 -7.35 -9.33
C ILE A 104 1.92 -5.88 -9.67
N ILE A 105 1.16 -5.02 -8.99
CA ILE A 105 1.27 -3.58 -9.11
C ILE A 105 2.70 -3.12 -8.78
N ALA A 106 3.27 -3.60 -7.67
CA ALA A 106 4.64 -3.29 -7.27
C ALA A 106 5.64 -3.70 -8.36
N ARG A 107 5.55 -4.94 -8.86
CA ARG A 107 6.42 -5.43 -9.94
C ARG A 107 6.29 -4.60 -11.22
N VAL A 108 5.07 -4.21 -11.61
CA VAL A 108 4.84 -3.38 -12.80
C VAL A 108 5.37 -1.96 -12.60
N SER A 109 5.24 -1.41 -11.40
CA SER A 109 5.82 -0.11 -11.06
C SER A 109 7.35 -0.13 -11.14
N ASP A 110 7.98 -1.15 -10.58
CA ASP A 110 9.45 -1.32 -10.62
C ASP A 110 9.96 -1.45 -12.06
N LEU A 111 9.30 -2.30 -12.87
CA LEU A 111 9.62 -2.45 -14.30
C LEU A 111 9.46 -1.14 -15.08
N LYS A 112 8.40 -0.37 -14.80
CA LYS A 112 8.17 0.93 -15.45
C LYS A 112 9.19 1.98 -15.02
N PHE A 113 9.67 1.93 -13.79
CA PHE A 113 10.70 2.82 -13.30
C PHE A 113 12.05 2.51 -13.95
N ASP A 114 12.43 1.23 -14.03
CA ASP A 114 13.68 0.78 -14.64
C ASP A 114 13.73 1.04 -16.16
N GLU A 115 12.62 0.78 -16.87
CA GLU A 115 12.49 1.04 -18.31
C GLU A 115 12.65 2.55 -18.59
N ASN A 116 11.99 3.41 -17.82
CA ASN A 116 12.12 4.85 -17.97
C ASN A 116 13.55 5.31 -17.64
N ILE A 117 14.17 4.83 -16.56
CA ILE A 117 15.56 5.20 -16.21
C ILE A 117 16.55 4.76 -17.29
N SER A 118 16.40 3.57 -17.86
CA SER A 118 17.26 3.11 -18.96
C SER A 118 17.11 3.97 -20.20
N THR A 119 15.87 4.38 -20.52
CA THR A 119 15.57 5.29 -21.63
C THR A 119 16.20 6.67 -21.41
N TYR A 120 16.07 7.24 -20.19
CA TYR A 120 16.73 8.49 -19.83
C TYR A 120 18.25 8.40 -19.89
N LYS A 121 18.86 7.32 -19.38
CA LYS A 121 20.31 7.09 -19.46
C LYS A 121 20.80 7.03 -20.90
N ASN A 122 20.07 6.33 -21.77
CA ASN A 122 20.41 6.22 -23.19
C ASN A 122 20.29 7.57 -23.90
N GLN A 123 19.25 8.35 -23.62
CA GLN A 123 19.12 9.72 -24.13
C GLN A 123 20.24 10.63 -23.62
N MET A 124 20.60 10.53 -22.34
CA MET A 124 21.67 11.34 -21.75
C MET A 124 23.04 10.98 -22.36
N ASN A 125 23.31 9.70 -22.57
CA ASN A 125 24.53 9.25 -23.25
C ASN A 125 24.59 9.71 -24.72
N GLN A 126 23.46 9.75 -25.42
CA GLN A 126 23.39 10.30 -26.78
C GLN A 126 23.65 11.81 -26.78
N ILE A 127 23.07 12.56 -25.85
CA ILE A 127 23.30 14.00 -25.70
C ILE A 127 24.78 14.28 -25.37
N VAL A 128 25.37 13.52 -24.46
CA VAL A 128 26.79 13.66 -24.10
C VAL A 128 27.68 13.32 -25.30
N ALA A 129 27.39 12.25 -26.05
CA ALA A 129 28.14 11.90 -27.25
C ALA A 129 28.02 12.97 -28.36
N GLU A 130 26.84 13.58 -28.52
CA GLU A 130 26.62 14.66 -29.48
C GLU A 130 27.37 15.95 -29.08
N LEU A 131 27.37 16.29 -27.79
CA LEU A 131 28.14 17.42 -27.26
C LEU A 131 29.65 17.17 -27.41
N GLN A 132 30.14 15.96 -27.14
CA GLN A 132 31.54 15.59 -27.30
C GLN A 132 31.99 15.70 -28.76
N ASN A 133 31.15 15.27 -29.71
CA ASN A 133 31.42 15.40 -31.14
C ASN A 133 31.40 16.86 -31.61
N LYS A 134 30.54 17.72 -31.04
CA LYS A 134 30.56 19.16 -31.33
C LYS A 134 31.80 19.85 -30.78
N VAL A 135 32.28 19.45 -29.59
CA VAL A 135 33.51 19.99 -28.99
C VAL A 135 34.77 19.52 -29.71
N ASN A 136 34.85 18.24 -30.12
CA ASN A 136 36.02 17.72 -30.85
C ASN A 136 36.13 18.24 -32.29
N ASN A 137 35.04 18.74 -32.88
CA ASN A 137 35.05 19.32 -34.23
C ASN A 137 35.33 20.85 -34.23
N GLN A 138 35.67 21.45 -33.09
CA GLN A 138 36.09 22.86 -33.02
C GLN A 138 37.38 23.03 -32.20
N ALA A 139 38.54 23.00 -32.88
CA ALA A 139 39.59 24.04 -32.86
C ALA A 139 40.94 23.51 -33.41
N PRO A 140 41.89 24.34 -33.92
CA PRO A 140 41.86 25.81 -34.02
C PRO A 140 42.26 26.38 -35.41
N GLN A 141 41.66 27.50 -35.83
CA GLN A 141 42.38 28.48 -36.67
C GLN A 141 42.14 29.91 -36.19
N SER A 142 43.25 30.59 -35.94
CA SER A 142 43.40 31.98 -35.52
C SER A 142 42.96 32.95 -36.62
N THR A 143 42.44 34.14 -36.27
CA THR A 143 43.05 35.49 -36.50
C THR A 143 42.00 36.64 -36.40
N SER A 144 42.35 37.66 -35.60
CA SER A 144 42.00 39.10 -35.60
C SER A 144 40.55 39.65 -35.46
N VAL A 145 40.40 40.50 -34.43
CA VAL A 145 39.83 41.87 -34.37
C VAL A 145 38.41 42.10 -34.92
N GLY A 146 37.50 42.61 -34.06
CA GLY A 146 36.36 43.41 -34.53
C GLY A 146 35.09 43.34 -33.68
N THR A 147 34.57 44.52 -33.39
CA THR A 147 33.43 44.89 -32.55
C THR A 147 32.05 44.53 -33.14
N GLN A 148 31.05 44.36 -32.24
CA GLN A 148 29.60 44.60 -32.40
C GLN A 148 28.64 43.57 -33.06
N SER A 149 27.65 43.18 -32.22
CA SER A 149 26.19 43.22 -32.42
C SER A 149 25.47 42.22 -33.34
N GLY A 150 24.51 41.48 -32.74
CA GLY A 150 23.28 41.05 -33.42
C GLY A 150 22.88 39.56 -33.28
N ALA A 151 21.61 39.34 -32.93
CA ALA A 151 20.79 38.12 -33.09
C ALA A 151 20.72 37.08 -31.94
N GLN A 152 19.63 37.15 -31.17
CA GLN A 152 18.88 35.99 -30.63
C GLN A 152 18.08 35.32 -31.78
N PRO A 153 17.37 34.16 -31.60
CA PRO A 153 17.49 33.05 -30.63
C PRO A 153 17.43 31.65 -31.31
N ILE A 154 18.06 30.61 -30.77
CA ILE A 154 17.69 29.20 -31.07
C ILE A 154 17.72 28.40 -29.77
N GLN A 155 16.65 28.49 -28.98
CA GLN A 155 16.39 27.60 -27.84
C GLN A 155 14.95 27.07 -27.83
N GLN A 156 14.35 26.91 -29.01
CA GLN A 156 13.02 26.31 -29.12
C GLN A 156 13.06 25.20 -30.15
N GLN A 157 13.43 24.00 -29.72
CA GLN A 157 12.93 22.73 -30.23
C GLN A 157 13.69 21.62 -29.52
N ILE A 158 13.02 20.95 -28.57
CA ILE A 158 13.02 19.52 -28.26
C ILE A 158 12.32 19.43 -26.89
N GLN A 159 11.00 19.61 -26.90
CA GLN A 159 10.13 19.13 -25.83
C GLN A 159 8.81 18.74 -26.48
N LYS A 160 8.87 17.74 -27.36
CA LYS A 160 7.70 16.94 -27.68
C LYS A 160 7.89 15.61 -26.97
N VAL A 161 7.50 15.58 -25.70
CA VAL A 161 7.31 14.35 -24.94
C VAL A 161 6.24 13.58 -25.71
N ILE A 162 6.66 12.57 -26.48
CA ILE A 162 5.72 11.64 -27.10
C ILE A 162 5.28 10.72 -25.96
N PRO A 163 4.02 10.75 -25.53
CA PRO A 163 3.54 9.75 -24.57
C PRO A 163 3.66 8.38 -25.25
N ILE A 164 4.46 7.51 -24.67
CA ILE A 164 4.56 6.11 -25.06
C ILE A 164 3.26 5.45 -24.59
N GLU A 165 2.22 5.48 -25.43
CA GLU A 165 1.04 4.65 -25.26
C GLU A 165 1.43 3.20 -25.55
N ILE A 166 1.60 2.41 -24.50
CA ILE A 166 1.73 0.96 -24.65
C ILE A 166 0.32 0.41 -24.90
N PRO A 167 0.07 -0.24 -26.05
CA PRO A 167 -1.25 -0.73 -26.43
C PRO A 167 -1.63 -2.03 -25.71
N ILE A 168 -0.81 -2.50 -24.78
CA ILE A 168 -1.05 -3.70 -23.99
C ILE A 168 -1.57 -3.24 -22.63
N PRO A 169 -2.84 -3.53 -22.29
CA PRO A 169 -3.34 -3.22 -20.96
C PRO A 169 -2.43 -3.94 -19.96
N PRO A 170 -1.89 -3.22 -18.97
CA PRO A 170 -0.95 -3.81 -18.04
C PRO A 170 -1.61 -4.99 -17.29
N PRO A 171 -0.85 -6.03 -16.90
CA PRO A 171 -1.41 -7.25 -16.33
C PRO A 171 -2.32 -7.03 -15.11
N TRP A 172 -2.02 -5.99 -14.32
CA TRP A 172 -2.86 -5.61 -13.17
C TRP A 172 -4.26 -5.17 -13.59
N LYS A 173 -4.45 -4.61 -14.79
CA LYS A 173 -5.75 -4.11 -15.26
C LYS A 173 -6.73 -5.24 -15.50
N VAL A 174 -6.27 -6.31 -16.17
CA VAL A 174 -7.08 -7.51 -16.43
C VAL A 174 -7.50 -8.17 -15.12
N LEU A 175 -6.58 -8.24 -14.16
CA LEU A 175 -6.87 -8.79 -12.83
C LEU A 175 -7.81 -7.88 -12.04
N PHE A 176 -7.66 -6.56 -12.12
CA PHE A 176 -8.56 -5.63 -11.45
C PHE A 176 -9.96 -5.70 -12.06
N ASP A 177 -10.08 -5.85 -13.38
CA ASP A 177 -11.35 -6.07 -14.08
C ASP A 177 -12.00 -7.39 -13.59
N GLU A 178 -11.24 -8.49 -13.56
CA GLU A 178 -11.72 -9.80 -13.06
C GLU A 178 -12.16 -9.74 -11.58
N ILE A 179 -11.37 -9.08 -10.73
CA ILE A 179 -11.69 -8.88 -9.32
C ILE A 179 -12.92 -7.99 -9.20
N SER A 180 -13.00 -6.87 -9.91
CA SER A 180 -14.13 -5.95 -9.85
C SER A 180 -15.44 -6.59 -10.30
N ASP A 181 -15.38 -7.50 -11.27
CA ASP A 181 -16.54 -8.23 -11.79
C ASP A 181 -16.96 -9.40 -10.88
N THR A 182 -15.99 -10.07 -10.24
CA THR A 182 -16.23 -11.21 -9.32
C THR A 182 -16.50 -10.76 -7.88
N TYR A 183 -16.20 -9.50 -7.54
CA TYR A 183 -16.26 -8.99 -6.18
C TYR A 183 -17.70 -8.82 -5.70
N GLU A 184 -18.08 -9.58 -4.68
CA GLU A 184 -19.30 -9.37 -3.92
C GLU A 184 -19.00 -8.52 -2.67
N PRO A 185 -19.72 -7.40 -2.44
CA PRO A 185 -19.48 -6.53 -1.28
C PRO A 185 -19.66 -7.29 0.03
N ILE A 186 -18.60 -7.37 0.83
CA ILE A 186 -18.56 -8.04 2.12
C ILE A 186 -18.95 -7.07 3.25
N TYR A 187 -18.74 -5.76 3.08
CA TYR A 187 -18.98 -4.74 4.11
C TYR A 187 -20.44 -4.66 4.59
N HIS A 188 -21.39 -4.94 3.71
CA HIS A 188 -22.83 -4.95 4.02
C HIS A 188 -23.37 -6.34 4.36
N SER A 189 -22.52 -7.36 4.38
CA SER A 189 -22.92 -8.73 4.69
C SER A 189 -23.01 -9.00 6.20
N SER A 190 -23.60 -10.14 6.57
CA SER A 190 -23.65 -10.63 7.96
C SER A 190 -22.28 -10.75 8.62
N ILE A 191 -21.23 -10.91 7.82
CA ILE A 191 -19.83 -11.02 8.25
C ILE A 191 -19.39 -9.72 8.93
N CYS A 192 -19.64 -8.58 8.27
CA CYS A 192 -19.27 -7.28 8.82
C CYS A 192 -20.16 -6.90 10.00
N GLU A 193 -21.43 -7.31 10.04
CA GLU A 193 -22.29 -7.12 11.22
C GLU A 193 -21.79 -7.90 12.44
N LYS A 194 -21.34 -9.14 12.27
CA LYS A 194 -20.68 -9.91 13.33
C LYS A 194 -19.39 -9.23 13.80
N LEU A 195 -18.56 -8.77 12.86
CA LEU A 195 -17.34 -8.02 13.19
C LEU A 195 -17.65 -6.72 13.94
N LYS A 196 -18.68 -5.95 13.53
CA LYS A 196 -19.14 -4.74 14.23
C LYS A 196 -19.59 -5.04 15.65
N LYS A 197 -20.37 -6.11 15.83
CA LYS A 197 -20.79 -6.60 17.15
C LYS A 197 -19.59 -6.93 18.04
N ILE A 198 -18.55 -7.57 17.49
CA ILE A 198 -17.31 -7.86 18.23
C ILE A 198 -16.56 -6.56 18.55
N ALA A 199 -16.47 -5.63 17.60
CA ALA A 199 -15.85 -4.32 17.74
C ALA A 199 -16.60 -3.37 18.69
N LYS A 200 -17.87 -3.69 19.03
CA LYS A 200 -18.81 -2.84 19.77
C LYS A 200 -19.00 -1.48 19.10
N ILE A 201 -19.27 -1.51 17.81
CA ILE A 201 -19.60 -0.34 16.97
C ILE A 201 -20.93 -0.56 16.25
#